data_AF-A0AAU9JD30-F1
#
_entry.id   AF-A0AAU9JD30-F1
#
_cell.length_a   1.000
_cell.length_b   1.000
_cell.length_c   1.000
_cell.angle_alpha   90.00
_cell.angle_beta   90.00
_cell.angle_gamma   90.00
#
_symmetry.space_group_name_H-M   'P 1'
#
loop_
_entity.id
_entity.type
_entity.pdbx_description
1 polymer ?
#
loop_
_entity_poly.entity_id
_entity_poly.type
_entity_poly.pdbx_seq_one_letter_code
_entity_poly.pdbx_strand_id
1 'polypeptide(L)'
;MLYSKKVNLEGGKIVAIAMSTTHPNCPETNFVRAHLYLGCFMLMPVSPRVAHMVYMINIDFKGSIPKFILNSIRSDQALVVEKIRKNLSA
;
A
#
# COMPACT_ATOMS: atom_id res chain seq x y z
N MET A 1 14.38 1.28 -1.42
CA MET A 1 13.69 2.46 -0.84
C MET A 1 12.32 2.60 -1.48
N LEU A 2 11.41 3.38 -0.91
CA LEU A 2 10.15 3.75 -1.59
C LEU A 2 10.21 5.22 -1.98
N TYR A 3 9.83 5.52 -3.22
CA TYR A 3 9.36 6.84 -3.57
C TYR A 3 7.89 6.90 -3.19
N SER A 4 7.50 7.93 -2.42
CA SER A 4 6.09 8.13 -2.05
C SER A 4 5.70 9.58 -2.22
N LYS A 5 4.47 9.82 -2.67
CA LYS A 5 3.91 11.15 -2.83
C LYS A 5 2.48 11.19 -2.33
N LYS A 6 2.17 12.20 -1.51
CA LYS A 6 0.81 12.60 -1.19
C LYS A 6 0.35 13.66 -2.19
N VAL A 7 -0.84 13.49 -2.73
CA VAL A 7 -1.49 14.41 -3.66
C VAL A 7 -2.85 14.77 -3.08
N ASN A 8 -3.09 16.06 -2.89
CA ASN A 8 -4.44 16.56 -2.60
C ASN A 8 -5.14 16.81 -3.94
N LEU A 9 -6.35 16.29 -4.08
CA LEU A 9 -7.19 16.43 -5.26
C LEU A 9 -8.43 17.26 -4.92
N GLU A 10 -9.19 17.63 -5.96
CA GLU A 10 -10.43 18.38 -5.81
C GLU A 10 -11.47 17.67 -4.92
N GLY A 11 -12.24 18.47 -4.19
CA GLY A 11 -13.26 17.98 -3.27
C GLY A 11 -12.69 17.35 -1.99
N GLY A 12 -11.49 17.77 -1.58
CA GLY A 12 -10.86 17.29 -0.34
C GLY A 12 -10.37 15.84 -0.39
N LYS A 13 -10.30 15.24 -1.58
CA LYS A 13 -9.78 13.88 -1.77
C LYS A 13 -8.27 13.89 -1.57
N ILE A 14 -7.73 12.86 -0.93
CA ILE A 14 -6.30 12.71 -0.70
C ILE A 14 -5.86 11.37 -1.27
N VAL A 15 -4.77 11.38 -2.00
CA VAL A 15 -4.16 10.18 -2.58
C VAL A 15 -2.72 10.07 -2.11
N ALA A 16 -2.35 8.94 -1.52
CA ALA A 16 -0.96 8.61 -1.20
C ALA A 16 -0.53 7.46 -2.11
N ILE A 17 0.47 7.71 -2.95
CA ILE A 17 1.04 6.71 -3.87
C ILE A 17 2.46 6.39 -3.45
N ALA A 18 2.85 5.13 -3.57
CA ALA A 18 4.22 4.67 -3.36
C ALA A 18 4.65 3.68 -4.45
N MET A 19 5.94 3.67 -4.76
CA MET A 19 6.59 2.72 -5.65
C MET A 19 8.02 2.46 -5.21
N SER A 20 8.57 1.29 -5.55
CA SER A 20 9.96 0.97 -5.27
C SER A 20 10.90 1.88 -6.06
N THR A 21 11.94 2.37 -5.37
CA THR A 21 13.05 3.11 -5.97
C THR A 21 14.38 2.63 -5.40
N THR A 22 15.45 2.91 -6.13
CA THR A 22 16.83 2.63 -5.73
C THR A 22 17.42 3.84 -5.01
N HIS A 23 18.14 3.61 -3.93
CA HIS A 23 18.84 4.66 -3.20
C HIS A 23 20.20 4.15 -2.74
N PRO A 24 21.30 4.90 -2.95
CA PRO A 24 22.65 4.46 -2.60
C PRO A 24 22.80 4.04 -1.13
N ASN A 25 22.16 4.78 -0.22
CA ASN A 25 22.20 4.49 1.23
C ASN A 25 21.18 3.41 1.68
N CYS A 26 20.47 2.75 0.76
CA CYS A 26 19.53 1.68 1.07
C CYS A 26 19.78 0.47 0.14
N PRO A 27 20.97 -0.16 0.24
CA PRO A 27 21.32 -1.32 -0.57
C PRO A 27 20.46 -2.54 -0.19
N GLU A 28 20.49 -3.57 -1.03
CA GLU A 28 19.95 -4.88 -0.64
C GLU A 28 20.73 -5.47 0.54
N THR A 29 20.03 -6.26 1.35
CA THR A 29 20.57 -6.92 2.53
C THR A 29 20.32 -8.43 2.42
N ASN A 30 20.43 -9.17 3.52
CA ASN A 30 20.11 -10.60 3.55
C ASN A 30 18.60 -10.90 3.35
N PHE A 31 17.75 -9.88 3.24
CA PHE A 31 16.33 -10.02 2.93
C PHE A 31 16.07 -9.84 1.43
N VAL A 32 15.21 -10.70 0.87
CA VAL A 32 14.73 -10.55 -0.50
C VAL A 32 13.96 -9.23 -0.62
N ARG A 33 14.44 -8.33 -1.49
CA ARG A 33 13.82 -7.03 -1.72
C ARG A 33 12.65 -7.15 -2.69
N ALA A 34 11.44 -7.13 -2.18
CA ALA A 34 10.22 -7.01 -2.99
C ALA A 34 10.24 -5.72 -3.83
N HIS A 35 9.56 -5.76 -4.98
CA HIS A 35 9.36 -4.63 -5.86
C HIS A 35 7.89 -4.20 -5.87
N LEU A 36 7.63 -3.02 -5.30
CA LEU A 36 6.32 -2.39 -5.31
C LEU A 36 6.16 -1.57 -6.60
N TYR A 37 5.39 -2.07 -7.56
CA TYR A 37 5.05 -1.30 -8.76
C TYR A 37 4.09 -0.16 -8.43
N LEU A 38 3.12 -0.42 -7.56
CA LEU A 38 2.16 0.57 -7.09
C LEU A 38 1.65 0.19 -5.70
N GLY A 39 1.74 1.11 -4.74
CA GLY A 39 0.93 1.11 -3.54
C GLY A 39 0.11 2.39 -3.53
N CYS A 40 -1.18 2.31 -3.22
CA CYS A 40 -2.06 3.47 -3.21
C CYS A 40 -3.08 3.40 -2.09
N PHE A 41 -3.23 4.51 -1.37
CA PHE A 41 -4.40 4.81 -0.55
C PHE A 41 -5.08 6.05 -1.10
N MET A 42 -6.36 5.95 -1.42
CA MET A 42 -7.20 7.09 -1.79
C MET A 42 -8.28 7.26 -0.73
N LEU A 43 -8.33 8.44 -0.12
CA LEU A 43 -9.32 8.86 0.86
C LEU A 43 -10.25 9.87 0.20
N MET A 44 -11.55 9.58 0.25
CA MET A 44 -12.60 10.45 -0.27
C MET A 44 -13.53 10.82 0.89
N PRO A 45 -13.63 12.10 1.26
CA PRO A 45 -14.52 12.51 2.35
C PRO A 45 -15.97 12.24 1.96
N VAL A 46 -16.73 11.67 2.90
CA VAL A 46 -18.19 11.46 2.80
C VAL A 46 -18.90 12.42 3.75
N SER A 47 -18.34 12.63 4.95
CA SER A 47 -18.78 13.61 5.94
C SER A 47 -17.58 14.05 6.81
N PRO A 48 -17.72 15.04 7.72
CA PRO A 48 -16.59 15.52 8.52
C PRO A 48 -15.84 14.45 9.33
N ARG A 49 -16.47 13.30 9.62
CA ARG A 49 -15.87 12.18 10.38
C ARG A 49 -15.91 10.85 9.65
N VAL A 50 -16.30 10.83 8.38
CA VAL A 50 -16.44 9.60 7.58
C VAL A 50 -15.76 9.79 6.23
N ALA A 51 -14.89 8.85 5.86
CA ALA A 51 -14.26 8.81 4.56
C ALA A 51 -14.40 7.42 3.94
N HIS A 52 -14.59 7.39 2.63
CA HIS A 52 -14.43 6.19 1.83
C HIS A 52 -12.94 6.03 1.49
N MET A 53 -12.38 4.86 1.79
CA MET A 53 -11.00 4.54 1.49
C MET A 53 -10.90 3.44 0.42
N VAL A 54 -10.10 3.70 -0.61
CA VAL A 54 -9.69 2.70 -1.60
C VAL A 54 -8.22 2.37 -1.36
N TYR A 55 -7.91 1.08 -1.31
CA TYR A 55 -6.54 0.57 -1.24
C TYR A 55 -6.23 -0.24 -2.50
N MET A 56 -5.10 0.04 -3.13
CA MET A 56 -4.61 -0.70 -4.29
C MET A 56 -3.14 -1.05 -4.08
N ILE A 57 -2.76 -2.27 -4.42
CA ILE A 57 -1.38 -2.72 -4.36
C ILE A 57 -1.06 -3.63 -5.55
N ASN A 58 0.06 -3.35 -6.20
CA ASN A 58 0.71 -4.21 -7.18
C ASN A 58 2.16 -4.40 -6.76
N ILE A 59 2.48 -5.60 -6.29
CA ILE A 59 3.77 -5.93 -5.70
C ILE A 59 4.26 -7.28 -6.26
N ASP A 60 5.52 -7.31 -6.65
CA ASP A 60 6.28 -8.53 -6.85
C ASP A 60 7.10 -8.80 -5.59
N PHE A 61 6.73 -9.84 -4.85
CA PHE A 61 7.47 -10.25 -3.65
C PHE A 61 8.86 -10.81 -3.96
N LYS A 62 9.13 -11.16 -5.23
CA LYS A 62 10.33 -11.84 -5.70
C LYS A 62 10.60 -13.15 -4.95
N GLY A 63 11.77 -13.73 -5.19
CA GLY A 63 12.22 -14.97 -4.58
C GLY A 63 11.46 -16.19 -5.08
N SER A 64 11.72 -17.33 -4.44
CA SER A 64 11.12 -18.63 -4.79
C SER A 64 9.94 -18.94 -3.89
N ILE A 65 8.88 -18.12 -3.97
CA ILE A 65 7.68 -18.28 -3.15
C ILE A 65 6.65 -19.17 -3.89
N PRO A 66 6.19 -20.27 -3.28
CA PRO A 66 5.12 -21.09 -3.85
C PRO A 66 3.84 -20.29 -4.14
N LYS A 67 3.18 -20.57 -5.28
CA LYS A 67 2.00 -19.84 -5.73
C LYS A 67 0.85 -19.81 -4.72
N PHE A 68 0.65 -20.87 -3.93
CA PHE A 68 -0.41 -20.91 -2.93
C PHE A 68 -0.19 -19.89 -1.80
N ILE A 69 1.07 -19.65 -1.39
CA ILE A 69 1.42 -18.62 -0.41
C ILE A 69 1.18 -17.23 -0.99
N LEU A 70 1.61 -17.00 -2.24
CA LEU A 70 1.37 -15.73 -2.94
C LEU A 70 -0.13 -15.42 -3.05
N ASN A 71 -0.96 -16.42 -3.32
CA ASN A 71 -2.42 -16.24 -3.40
C ASN A 71 -3.03 -15.89 -2.03
N SER A 72 -2.59 -16.55 -0.95
CA SER A 72 -3.04 -16.21 0.41
C SER A 72 -2.70 -14.76 0.77
N ILE A 73 -1.46 -14.33 0.48
CA ILE A 73 -1.02 -12.96 0.76
C ILE A 73 -1.87 -11.94 -0.01
N ARG A 74 -2.20 -12.21 -1.28
CA ARG A 74 -3.08 -11.35 -2.09
C ARG A 74 -4.48 -11.22 -1.49
N SER A 75 -5.03 -12.31 -0.94
CA SER A 75 -6.31 -12.26 -0.22
C SER A 75 -6.19 -11.41 1.06
N ASP A 76 -5.12 -11.56 1.83
CA ASP A 76 -4.90 -10.80 3.06
C ASP A 76 -4.71 -9.29 2.81
N GLN A 77 -4.14 -8.91 1.65
CA GLN A 77 -4.00 -7.50 1.27
C GLN A 77 -5.35 -6.77 1.20
N ALA A 78 -6.44 -7.45 0.83
CA ALA A 78 -7.78 -6.85 0.82
C ALA A 78 -8.25 -6.44 2.23
N LEU A 79 -7.74 -7.10 3.27
CA LEU A 79 -8.11 -6.83 4.66
C LEU A 79 -7.38 -5.63 5.28
N VAL A 80 -6.45 -4.99 4.57
CA VAL A 80 -5.71 -3.82 5.07
C VAL A 80 -6.68 -2.68 5.43
N VAL A 81 -7.67 -2.40 4.58
CA VAL A 81 -8.68 -1.36 4.82
C VAL A 81 -9.47 -1.65 6.11
N GLU A 82 -9.84 -2.91 6.31
CA GLU A 82 -10.57 -3.34 7.50
C GLU A 82 -9.72 -3.19 8.77
N LYS A 83 -8.43 -3.52 8.72
CA LYS A 83 -7.51 -3.31 9.85
C LYS A 83 -7.38 -1.82 10.19
N ILE A 84 -7.26 -0.94 9.19
CA ILE A 84 -7.21 0.51 9.41
C ILE A 84 -8.50 0.99 10.08
N ARG A 85 -9.66 0.58 9.57
CA ARG A 85 -10.97 0.91 10.14
C ARG A 85 -11.07 0.52 11.62
N LYS A 86 -10.63 -0.69 11.97
CA LYS A 86 -10.61 -1.18 13.36
C LYS A 86 -9.73 -0.31 14.27
N ASN A 87 -8.54 0.08 13.82
CA ASN A 87 -7.63 0.92 14.61
C ASN A 87 -8.10 2.36 14.79
N LEU A 88 -8.93 2.88 13.88
CA LEU A 88 -9.53 4.22 14.00
C LEU A 88 -10.82 4.23 14.85
N SER A 89 -11.36 3.05 15.17
CA SER A 89 -12.57 2.89 15.98
C SER A 89 -12.26 2.44 17.42
N ALA A 90 -10.97 2.24 17.74
CA ALA A 90 -10.46 1.95 19.07
C ALA A 90 -10.14 3.26 19.80
#